data_AF-A0A5N4DRV6-F1
#
_entry.id   AF-A0A5N4DRV6-F1
#
_cell.length_a   1.000
_cell.length_b   1.000
_cell.length_c   1.000
_cell.angle_alpha   90.00
_cell.angle_beta   90.00
_cell.angle_gamma   90.00
#
_symmetry.space_group_name_H-M   'P 1'
#
loop_
_entity.id
_entity.type
_entity.pdbx_description
1 polymer ?
#
loop_
_entity_poly.entity_id
_entity_poly.type
_entity_poly.pdbx_seq_one_letter_code
_entity_poly.pdbx_strand_id
1 'polypeptide(L)'
;MDGALILAAAGGAVAVLLLVRLWVVLRPRAPVPRRSLSLLVVAGSGGHTAEILRLLESLSDAYTPRHYVIADSDEMSARKINSFELNRADRNPSDTVSDNFYF
;
A
#
# COMPACT_ATOMS: atom_id res chain seq x y z
N MET A 1 4.27 -46.54 40.13
CA MET A 1 3.25 -46.07 39.15
C MET A 1 3.59 -44.69 38.58
N ASP A 2 4.63 -44.04 39.09
CA ASP A 2 4.92 -42.63 38.86
C ASP A 2 5.59 -42.37 37.50
N GLY A 3 6.40 -43.33 37.01
CA GLY A 3 7.05 -43.21 35.70
C GLY A 3 6.07 -43.17 34.51
N ALA A 4 4.96 -43.91 34.60
CA ALA A 4 3.93 -43.90 33.55
C ALA A 4 3.20 -42.55 33.49
N LEU A 5 2.96 -41.93 34.65
CA LEU A 5 2.36 -40.60 34.75
C LEU A 5 3.29 -39.52 34.17
N ILE A 6 4.59 -39.62 34.42
CA ILE A 6 5.59 -38.69 33.88
C ILE A 6 5.69 -38.80 32.36
N LEU A 7 5.70 -40.02 31.80
CA LEU A 7 5.74 -40.25 30.36
C LEU A 7 4.48 -39.72 29.66
N ALA A 8 3.30 -39.96 30.25
CA ALA A 8 2.04 -39.43 29.73
C ALA A 8 2.01 -37.89 29.75
N ALA A 9 2.49 -37.28 30.84
CA ALA A 9 2.57 -35.82 30.96
C ALA A 9 3.55 -35.21 29.94
N ALA A 10 4.73 -35.82 29.74
CA ALA A 10 5.70 -35.37 28.76
C ALA A 10 5.16 -35.45 27.32
N GLY A 11 4.48 -36.56 26.97
CA GLY A 11 3.83 -36.72 25.68
C GLY A 11 2.74 -35.67 25.43
N GLY A 12 1.92 -35.40 26.44
CA GLY A 12 0.90 -34.34 26.39
C GLY A 12 1.52 -32.96 26.17
N ALA A 13 2.59 -32.62 26.88
CA ALA A 13 3.29 -31.35 26.71
C ALA A 13 3.86 -31.18 25.29
N VAL A 14 4.46 -32.24 24.73
CA VAL A 14 4.98 -32.21 23.35
C VAL A 14 3.84 -32.06 22.34
N ALA A 15 2.73 -32.77 22.52
CA ALA A 15 1.56 -32.65 21.64
C ALA A 15 0.98 -31.22 21.67
N VAL A 16 0.87 -30.61 22.85
CA VAL A 16 0.43 -29.22 23.01
C VAL A 16 1.40 -28.26 22.31
N LEU A 17 2.71 -28.42 22.47
CA LEU A 17 3.70 -27.59 21.79
C LEU A 17 3.62 -27.71 20.26
N LEU A 18 3.40 -28.91 19.73
CA LEU A 18 3.22 -29.14 18.30
C LEU A 18 1.93 -28.50 17.79
N LEU A 19 0.82 -28.62 18.52
CA LEU A 19 -0.45 -27.97 18.18
C LEU A 19 -0.33 -26.45 18.22
N VAL A 20 0.34 -25.87 19.21
CA VAL A 20 0.59 -24.43 19.30
C VAL A 20 1.47 -23.97 18.13
N ARG A 21 2.54 -24.70 17.83
CA ARG A 21 3.43 -24.38 16.70
C ARG A 21 2.67 -24.44 15.37
N LEU A 22 1.90 -25.51 15.17
CA LEU A 22 1.08 -25.69 13.98
C LEU A 22 0.03 -24.59 13.88
N TRP A 23 -0.63 -24.22 14.99
CA TRP A 23 -1.53 -23.07 15.03
C TRP A 23 -0.79 -21.81 14.61
N VAL A 24 0.32 -21.44 15.25
CA VAL A 24 1.09 -20.22 14.91
C VAL A 24 1.49 -20.16 13.43
N VAL A 25 1.91 -21.28 12.84
CA VAL A 25 2.29 -21.37 11.43
C VAL A 25 1.08 -21.29 10.50
N LEU A 26 -0.03 -21.95 10.86
CA LEU A 26 -1.27 -21.94 10.12
C LEU A 26 -2.13 -20.72 10.39
N ARG A 27 -1.79 -19.85 11.37
CA ARG A 27 -2.51 -18.60 11.59
C ARG A 27 -2.40 -17.83 10.29
N PRO A 28 -3.54 -17.54 9.62
CA PRO A 28 -3.49 -16.61 8.52
C PRO A 28 -2.90 -15.31 9.08
N ARG A 29 -1.73 -14.92 8.56
CA ARG A 29 -1.26 -13.56 8.76
C ARG A 29 -2.35 -12.71 8.14
N ALA A 30 -3.17 -12.06 8.98
CA ALA A 30 -4.14 -11.09 8.50
C ALA A 30 -3.38 -10.19 7.53
N PRO A 31 -3.80 -10.06 6.27
CA PRO A 31 -3.17 -9.13 5.36
C PRO A 31 -3.23 -7.78 6.06
N VAL A 32 -2.06 -7.26 6.48
CA VAL A 32 -1.96 -5.92 7.04
C VAL A 32 -2.62 -5.04 5.98
N PRO A 33 -3.72 -4.33 6.29
CA PRO A 33 -4.31 -3.42 5.32
C PRO A 33 -3.18 -2.49 4.89
N ARG A 34 -2.84 -2.49 3.60
CA ARG A 34 -1.82 -1.61 3.08
C ARG A 34 -2.34 -0.21 3.40
N ARG A 35 -1.79 0.43 4.43
CA ARG A 35 -2.17 1.80 4.77
C ARG A 35 -1.91 2.62 3.53
N SER A 36 -2.95 3.28 3.04
CA SER A 36 -2.84 4.11 1.86
C SER A 36 -1.88 5.27 2.22
N LEU A 37 -0.77 5.34 1.50
CA LEU A 37 0.29 6.33 1.70
C LEU A 37 -0.06 7.57 0.91
N SER A 38 -0.17 8.72 1.57
CA SER A 38 -0.41 9.99 0.88
C SER A 38 0.84 10.42 0.10
N LEU A 39 0.67 10.80 -1.16
CA LEU A 39 1.75 11.38 -1.99
C LEU A 39 1.51 12.87 -2.24
N LEU A 40 2.59 13.65 -2.23
CA LEU A 40 2.60 15.04 -2.69
C LEU A 40 3.54 15.14 -3.88
N VAL A 41 3.05 15.69 -4.99
CA VAL A 41 3.78 15.83 -6.24
C VAL A 41 3.85 17.31 -6.58
N VAL A 42 5.06 17.84 -6.71
CA VAL A 42 5.30 19.21 -7.14
C VAL A 42 5.75 19.20 -8.60
N ALA A 43 5.01 19.88 -9.46
CA ALA A 43 5.22 19.93 -10.90
C ALA A 43 5.46 21.37 -11.37
N GLY A 44 6.38 21.53 -12.33
CA GLY A 44 6.71 22.81 -12.95
C GLY A 44 7.39 22.60 -14.30
N SER A 45 7.65 23.70 -15.03
CA SER A 45 7.99 23.67 -16.47
C SER A 45 9.36 23.08 -16.81
N GLY A 46 10.15 22.69 -15.80
CA GLY A 46 11.35 21.90 -15.98
C GLY A 46 11.03 20.50 -16.54
N GLY A 47 11.89 19.95 -17.39
CA GLY A 47 11.67 18.65 -18.07
C GLY A 47 11.42 17.43 -17.16
N HIS A 48 11.51 17.60 -15.82
CA HIS A 48 11.33 16.56 -14.82
C HIS A 48 9.87 16.13 -14.59
N THR A 49 8.88 16.97 -14.89
CA THR A 49 7.47 16.60 -14.63
C THR A 49 7.05 15.33 -15.39
N ALA A 50 7.59 15.12 -16.60
CA ALA A 50 7.34 13.90 -17.37
C ALA A 50 8.00 12.65 -16.75
N GLU A 51 9.16 12.80 -16.11
CA GLU A 51 9.85 11.72 -15.40
C GLU A 51 9.05 11.33 -14.15
N ILE A 52 8.54 12.31 -13.41
CA ILE A 52 7.71 12.09 -12.21
C ILE A 52 6.39 11.39 -12.58
N LEU A 53 5.73 11.80 -13.67
CA LEU A 53 4.52 11.13 -14.17
C LEU A 53 4.76 9.65 -14.53
N ARG A 54 5.89 9.36 -15.17
CA ARG A 54 6.29 7.97 -15.47
C ARG A 54 6.53 7.15 -14.21
N LEU A 55 7.13 7.74 -13.18
CA LEU A 55 7.28 7.07 -11.89
C LEU A 55 5.92 6.81 -11.23
N LEU A 56 5.00 7.79 -11.23
CA LEU A 56 3.65 7.65 -10.69
C LEU A 56 2.83 6.55 -11.38
N GLU A 57 3.05 6.32 -12.68
CA GLU A 57 2.41 5.22 -13.42
C GLU A 57 2.79 3.84 -12.88
N SER A 58 4.04 3.69 -12.42
CA SER A 58 4.55 2.43 -11.85
C SER A 58 4.15 2.20 -10.39
N LEU A 59 3.69 3.25 -9.69
CA LEU A 59 3.27 3.16 -8.30
C LEU A 59 1.88 2.53 -8.20
N SER A 60 1.66 1.72 -7.15
CA SER A 60 0.39 1.04 -6.91
C SER A 60 -0.66 1.96 -6.28
N ASP A 61 -1.92 1.52 -6.27
CA ASP A 61 -3.03 2.24 -5.64
C ASP A 61 -2.94 2.28 -4.11
N ALA A 62 -1.91 1.67 -3.52
CA ALA A 62 -1.57 1.86 -2.12
C ALA A 62 -1.07 3.29 -1.83
N TYR A 63 -0.87 4.13 -2.85
CA TYR A 63 -0.39 5.49 -2.73
C TYR A 63 -1.49 6.52 -3.03
N THR A 64 -2.55 6.48 -2.22
CA THR A 64 -3.73 7.35 -2.31
C THR A 64 -4.04 7.89 -0.90
N PRO A 65 -4.42 9.17 -0.73
CA PRO A 65 -4.64 10.20 -1.75
C PRO A 65 -3.34 10.81 -2.30
N ARG A 66 -3.43 11.45 -3.48
CA ARG A 66 -2.31 12.18 -4.10
C ARG A 66 -2.66 13.65 -4.23
N HIS A 67 -1.72 14.50 -3.85
CA HIS A 67 -1.85 15.96 -3.91
C HIS A 67 -0.87 16.50 -4.94
N TYR A 68 -1.36 17.36 -5.83
CA TYR A 68 -0.56 18.00 -6.87
C TYR A 68 -0.41 19.49 -6.58
N VAL A 69 0.83 19.97 -6.59
CA VAL A 69 1.20 21.39 -6.55
C VAL A 69 1.81 21.72 -7.90
N ILE A 70 1.18 22.62 -8.65
CA ILE A 70 1.59 22.95 -10.01
C ILE A 70 2.00 24.42 -10.05
N ALA A 71 3.15 24.72 -10.65
CA ALA A 71 3.57 26.10 -10.89
C ALA A 71 2.62 26.79 -11.88
N ASP A 72 2.19 28.01 -11.56
CA ASP A 72 1.26 28.81 -12.38
C ASP A 72 1.70 28.96 -13.85
N SER A 73 3.02 29.02 -14.10
CA SER A 73 3.58 29.12 -15.45
C SER A 73 3.51 27.82 -16.28
N ASP A 74 3.04 26.70 -15.73
CA ASP A 74 3.11 25.38 -16.38
C ASP A 74 1.74 24.70 -16.56
N GLU A 75 0.91 25.32 -17.42
CA GLU A 75 -0.37 24.74 -17.87
C GLU A 75 -0.21 23.39 -18.58
N MET A 76 0.94 23.13 -19.20
CA MET A 76 1.15 21.90 -19.98
C MET A 76 1.28 20.69 -19.05
N SER A 77 1.97 20.87 -17.92
CA SER A 77 2.04 19.86 -16.86
C SER A 77 0.71 19.65 -16.16
N ALA A 78 -0.06 20.71 -15.91
CA ALA A 78 -1.41 20.59 -15.35
C ALA A 78 -2.31 19.68 -16.20
N ARG A 79 -2.31 19.90 -17.52
CA ARG A 79 -3.07 19.07 -18.48
C ARG A 79 -2.61 17.61 -18.46
N LYS A 80 -1.31 17.36 -18.40
CA LYS A 80 -0.75 15.99 -18.34
C LYS A 80 -1.16 15.27 -17.05
N ILE A 81 -1.06 15.93 -15.90
CA ILE A 81 -1.46 15.38 -14.60
C ILE A 81 -2.96 15.05 -14.59
N ASN A 82 -3.80 15.96 -15.06
CA ASN A 82 -5.24 15.72 -15.13
C ASN A 82 -5.57 14.50 -16.04
N SER A 83 -4.95 14.42 -17.22
CA SER A 83 -5.14 13.27 -18.11
C SER A 83 -4.68 11.95 -17.50
N PHE A 84 -3.61 11.97 -16.69
CA PHE A 84 -3.08 10.81 -16.00
C PHE A 84 -4.05 10.31 -14.92
N GLU A 85 -4.58 11.21 -14.10
CA GLU A 85 -5.53 10.86 -13.04
C GLU A 85 -6.86 10.39 -13.61
N LEU A 86 -7.39 11.00 -14.69
CA LEU A 86 -8.58 10.53 -15.38
C LEU A 86 -8.43 9.09 -15.90
N ASN A 87 -7.31 8.80 -16.57
CA ASN A 87 -7.04 7.44 -17.07
C ASN A 87 -6.91 6.41 -15.94
N ARG A 88 -6.48 6.83 -14.75
CA ARG A 88 -6.37 5.95 -13.59
C ARG A 88 -7.70 5.76 -12.87
N ALA A 89 -8.52 6.80 -12.76
CA ALA A 89 -9.88 6.72 -12.21
C ALA A 89 -10.76 5.73 -13.00
N ASP A 90 -10.61 5.69 -14.33
CA ASP A 90 -11.27 4.69 -15.17
C ASP A 90 -10.84 3.24 -14.83
N ARG A 91 -9.60 3.05 -14.37
CA ARG A 91 -9.06 1.74 -13.96
C ARG A 91 -9.43 1.37 -12.53
N ASN A 92 -9.61 2.35 -11.64
CA ASN A 92 -9.94 2.14 -10.24
C ASN A 92 -10.90 3.25 -9.73
N PRO A 93 -12.22 3.05 -9.80
CA PRO A 93 -13.21 4.08 -9.46
C PRO A 93 -13.25 4.41 -7.95
N SER A 94 -12.60 3.62 -7.09
CA SER A 94 -12.55 3.83 -5.63
C SER A 94 -11.67 5.01 -5.18
N ASP A 95 -10.83 5.56 -6.07
CA ASP A 95 -9.75 6.51 -5.72
C ASP A 95 -10.12 8.00 -5.94
N THR A 96 -11.41 8.33 -6.11
CA THR A 96 -11.85 9.65 -6.59
C THR A 96 -11.96 10.71 -5.49
N VAL A 97 -10.82 11.20 -4.96
CA VAL A 97 -10.68 12.58 -4.45
C VAL A 97 -9.24 13.07 -4.69
N SER A 98 -9.05 13.81 -5.78
CA SER A 98 -7.79 14.51 -6.09
C SER A 98 -8.01 16.01 -5.87
N ASP A 99 -7.62 16.52 -4.71
CA ASP A 99 -7.60 17.97 -4.46
C ASP A 99 -6.36 18.59 -5.11
N ASN A 100 -6.57 19.33 -6.21
CA ASN A 100 -5.54 20.09 -6.88
C ASN A 100 -5.39 21.46 -6.19
N PHE A 101 -4.19 21.75 -5.67
CA PHE A 101 -3.88 23.06 -5.10
C PHE A 101 -3.04 23.87 -6.10
N TYR A 102 -3.62 24.95 -6.59
CA TYR A 102 -2.93 25.96 -7.40
C TYR A 102 -2.36 27.02 -6.45
N PHE A 103 -1.06 27.31 -6.57
CA PHE A 103 -0.36 28.34 -5.79
C PHE A 103 0.36 29.31 -6.72
#